data_AF-A0A3N2FVC6-F1
#
_entry.id   AF-A0A3N2FVC6-F1
#
_cell.length_a   1.000
_cell.length_b   1.000
_cell.length_c   1.000
_cell.angle_alpha   90.00
_cell.angle_beta   90.00
_cell.angle_gamma   90.00
#
_symmetry.space_group_name_H-M   'P 1'
#
loop_
_entity.id
_entity.type
_entity.pdbx_description
1 polymer ?
#
loop_
_entity_poly.entity_id
_entity_poly.type
_entity_poly.pdbx_seq_one_letter_code
_entity_poly.pdbx_strand_id
1 'polypeptide(L)'
;MTTMTVARVRPTTLDDERIHALAETISLRGEVLRTDEAVALVGPDGAVVHGQPGNRMGGLTNLVDNRRGIADLPPETDQRRLIPAEKAAAIVAELTETLRLGPTTAGGLKLDVRVDARVTQGVTFDGKERRSFDAKTDVRTRVHLDGVPLSGPRAGVAATFLDDASPVLLAVTTWDAVEAFDEVEVLEKDEVVENLLAAAKGRRRATPVEVVSASLAYWAGPYEGGADLLEPVWFVEVAHAPAKGEEAGPRQLVKVAAGVRSARRAAA
;
A
#
# COMPACT_ATOMS: atom_id res chain seq x y z
N MET A 1 -8.70 -28.98 2.40
CA MET A 1 -8.84 -27.76 1.59
C MET A 1 -9.29 -26.65 2.51
N THR A 2 -8.62 -25.51 2.42
CA THR A 2 -8.79 -24.37 3.33
C THR A 2 -9.76 -23.36 2.67
N THR A 3 -10.81 -22.95 3.39
CA THR A 3 -11.72 -21.89 2.92
C THR A 3 -11.30 -20.54 3.50
N MET A 4 -11.50 -19.48 2.72
CA MET A 4 -11.23 -18.11 3.14
C MET A 4 -12.37 -17.18 2.72
N THR A 5 -12.67 -16.21 3.57
CA THR A 5 -13.65 -15.17 3.27
C THR A 5 -13.13 -14.24 2.19
N VAL A 6 -13.94 -13.95 1.17
CA VAL A 6 -13.78 -12.78 0.30
C VAL A 6 -14.50 -11.62 0.97
N ALA A 7 -13.82 -10.50 1.16
CA ALA A 7 -14.42 -9.32 1.76
C ALA A 7 -14.77 -8.28 0.69
N ARG A 8 -15.87 -7.56 0.89
CA ARG A 8 -16.24 -6.38 0.12
C ARG A 8 -15.83 -5.13 0.87
N VAL A 9 -15.21 -4.20 0.15
CA VAL A 9 -14.81 -2.89 0.63
C VAL A 9 -15.84 -1.86 0.21
N ARG A 10 -16.11 -0.91 1.09
CA ARG A 10 -16.85 0.32 0.80
C ARG A 10 -15.89 1.49 1.00
N PRO A 11 -15.34 2.05 -0.09
CA PRO A 11 -14.52 3.26 0.01
C PRO A 11 -15.32 4.40 0.61
N THR A 12 -14.66 5.21 1.42
CA THR A 12 -15.26 6.42 2.00
C THR A 12 -15.49 7.47 0.94
N THR A 13 -16.58 8.23 1.04
CA THR A 13 -16.77 9.50 0.32
C THR A 13 -16.27 10.64 1.20
N LEU A 14 -15.45 11.54 0.65
CA LEU A 14 -15.05 12.77 1.33
C LEU A 14 -15.80 13.99 0.79
N ASP A 15 -16.37 14.77 1.72
CA ASP A 15 -16.92 16.10 1.48
C ASP A 15 -15.85 17.19 1.65
N ASP A 16 -16.25 18.45 1.44
CA ASP A 16 -15.34 19.60 1.51
C ASP A 16 -14.87 19.87 2.93
N GLU A 17 -15.74 19.67 3.92
CA GLU A 17 -15.38 19.85 5.33
C GLU A 17 -14.28 18.88 5.73
N ARG A 18 -14.41 17.60 5.37
CA ARG A 18 -13.41 16.58 5.68
C ARG A 18 -12.09 16.81 4.94
N ILE A 19 -12.10 17.21 3.67
CA ILE A 19 -10.82 17.50 2.98
C ILE A 19 -10.14 18.75 3.54
N HIS A 20 -10.90 19.76 3.96
CA HIS A 20 -10.35 20.91 4.67
C HIS A 20 -9.74 20.52 6.01
N ALA A 21 -10.44 19.71 6.83
CA ALA A 21 -9.90 19.21 8.09
C ALA A 21 -8.59 18.41 7.89
N LEU A 22 -8.52 17.58 6.84
CA LEU A 22 -7.29 16.88 6.47
C LEU A 22 -6.15 17.83 6.10
N ALA A 23 -6.45 18.86 5.30
CA ALA A 23 -5.46 19.86 4.90
C ALA A 23 -5.01 20.75 6.07
N GLU A 24 -5.90 21.12 6.97
CA GLU A 24 -5.57 21.91 8.17
C GLU A 24 -4.61 21.17 9.11
N THR A 25 -4.81 19.86 9.25
CA THR A 25 -3.95 19.00 10.10
C THR A 25 -2.49 19.05 9.67
N ILE A 26 -2.22 19.35 8.39
CA ILE A 26 -0.88 19.46 7.81
C ILE A 26 -0.51 20.91 7.43
N SER A 27 -1.32 21.88 7.87
CA SER A 27 -1.15 23.31 7.56
C SER A 27 -1.12 23.63 6.06
N LEU A 28 -1.86 22.87 5.23
CA LEU A 28 -2.02 23.15 3.81
C LEU A 28 -3.24 24.06 3.59
N ARG A 29 -3.05 25.10 2.76
CA ARG A 29 -4.12 25.98 2.29
C ARG A 29 -4.19 25.91 0.78
N GLY A 30 -5.40 25.97 0.23
CA GLY A 30 -5.59 25.82 -1.20
C GLY A 30 -7.05 25.94 -1.63
N GLU A 31 -7.26 25.76 -2.93
CA GLU A 31 -8.57 25.68 -3.55
C GLU A 31 -9.04 24.22 -3.59
N VAL A 32 -10.33 24.00 -3.33
CA VAL A 32 -10.94 22.68 -3.48
C VAL A 32 -11.39 22.48 -4.92
N LEU A 33 -10.91 21.40 -5.52
CA LEU A 33 -11.30 20.92 -6.84
C LEU A 33 -12.07 19.61 -6.68
N ARG A 34 -13.28 19.52 -7.25
CA ARG A 34 -14.11 18.31 -7.20
C ARG A 34 -14.44 17.80 -8.59
N THR A 35 -14.39 16.48 -8.72
CA THR A 35 -15.00 15.71 -9.80
C THR A 35 -15.83 14.57 -9.18
N ASP A 36 -16.55 13.83 -10.00
CA ASP A 36 -17.27 12.63 -9.54
C ASP A 36 -16.30 11.53 -9.05
N GLU A 37 -15.05 11.56 -9.53
CA GLU A 37 -14.04 10.54 -9.24
C GLU A 37 -13.05 10.94 -8.14
N ALA A 38 -12.92 12.22 -7.81
CA ALA A 38 -11.94 12.70 -6.85
C ALA A 38 -12.33 14.03 -6.21
N VAL A 39 -11.85 14.25 -5.00
CA VAL A 39 -11.80 15.58 -4.37
C VAL A 39 -10.37 15.90 -4.01
N ALA A 40 -9.94 17.12 -4.33
CA ALA A 40 -8.58 17.58 -4.07
C ALA A 40 -8.60 18.97 -3.45
N LEU A 41 -7.65 19.25 -2.57
CA LEU A 41 -7.30 20.58 -2.12
C LEU A 41 -5.89 20.86 -2.60
N VAL A 42 -5.74 21.86 -3.48
CA VAL A 42 -4.48 22.17 -4.14
C VAL A 42 -4.05 23.59 -3.79
N GLY A 43 -2.84 23.72 -3.27
CA GLY A 43 -2.21 24.98 -2.93
C GLY A 43 -0.82 25.11 -3.54
N PRO A 44 -0.19 26.29 -3.41
CA PRO A 44 1.20 26.47 -3.83
C PRO A 44 2.17 25.57 -3.06
N ASP A 45 1.82 25.24 -1.82
CA ASP A 45 2.69 24.53 -0.88
C ASP A 45 2.50 23.01 -0.89
N GLY A 46 1.52 22.50 -1.63
CA GLY A 46 1.20 21.07 -1.63
C GLY A 46 -0.20 20.75 -2.13
N ALA A 47 -0.55 19.48 -2.05
CA ALA A 47 -1.88 19.00 -2.39
C ALA A 47 -2.31 17.84 -1.49
N VAL A 48 -3.62 17.78 -1.22
CA VAL A 48 -4.30 16.58 -0.70
C VAL A 48 -5.29 16.13 -1.77
N VAL A 49 -5.29 14.85 -2.11
CA VAL A 49 -6.15 14.26 -3.14
C VAL A 49 -6.77 12.98 -2.62
N HIS A 50 -8.08 12.85 -2.72
CA HIS A 50 -8.81 11.66 -2.36
C HIS A 50 -9.57 11.10 -3.56
N GLY A 51 -9.39 9.81 -3.86
CA GLY A 51 -10.18 9.11 -4.85
C GLY A 51 -11.56 8.77 -4.28
N GLN A 52 -12.62 9.28 -4.90
CA GLN A 52 -14.00 8.98 -4.52
C GLN A 52 -14.37 7.53 -4.89
N PRO A 53 -15.46 6.98 -4.32
CA PRO A 53 -15.97 5.68 -4.73
C PRO A 53 -16.20 5.60 -6.25
N GLY A 54 -15.76 4.50 -6.86
CA GLY A 54 -15.85 4.31 -8.31
C GLY A 54 -14.58 4.69 -9.09
N ASN A 55 -13.69 5.50 -8.52
CA ASN A 55 -12.37 5.74 -9.10
C ASN A 55 -11.44 4.53 -8.88
N ARG A 56 -10.46 4.33 -9.77
CA ARG A 56 -9.45 3.25 -9.66
C ARG A 56 -8.71 3.26 -8.32
N MET A 57 -8.52 4.43 -7.73
CA MET A 57 -7.90 4.63 -6.42
C MET A 57 -8.92 5.03 -5.36
N GLY A 58 -10.19 4.63 -5.52
CA GLY A 58 -11.27 4.92 -4.58
C GLY A 58 -10.91 4.53 -3.15
N GLY A 59 -11.10 5.46 -2.22
CA GLY A 59 -10.76 5.30 -0.81
C GLY A 59 -9.29 5.52 -0.49
N LEU A 60 -8.44 5.92 -1.46
CA LEU A 60 -7.06 6.32 -1.18
C LEU A 60 -6.97 7.85 -1.10
N THR A 61 -6.45 8.34 0.03
CA THR A 61 -6.08 9.74 0.21
C THR A 61 -4.57 9.86 0.10
N ASN A 62 -4.10 10.75 -0.77
CA ASN A 62 -2.69 11.11 -0.93
C ASN A 62 -2.47 12.57 -0.55
N LEU A 63 -1.28 12.84 -0.04
CA LEU A 63 -0.83 14.15 0.38
C LEU A 63 0.62 14.31 -0.06
N VAL A 64 0.93 15.47 -0.61
CA VAL A 64 2.28 15.87 -0.99
C VAL A 64 2.55 17.30 -0.52
N ASP A 65 3.65 17.50 0.21
CA ASP A 65 4.22 18.81 0.52
C ASP A 65 5.23 19.19 -0.56
N ASN A 66 4.95 20.27 -1.30
CA ASN A 66 5.80 20.73 -2.40
C ASN A 66 6.92 21.68 -1.96
N ARG A 67 6.92 22.13 -0.69
CA ARG A 67 7.93 23.07 -0.18
C ARG A 67 9.23 22.38 0.21
N ARG A 68 9.18 21.08 0.48
CA ARG A 68 10.28 20.31 1.10
C ARG A 68 10.61 19.10 0.25
N GLY A 69 11.75 19.14 -0.44
CA GLY A 69 12.28 17.97 -1.13
C GLY A 69 12.90 16.97 -0.16
N ILE A 70 12.65 15.68 -0.40
CA ILE A 70 13.30 14.57 0.34
C ILE A 70 14.84 14.57 0.10
N ALA A 71 15.29 15.15 -1.01
CA ALA A 71 16.69 15.20 -1.42
C ALA A 71 17.38 16.57 -1.21
N ASP A 72 16.68 17.57 -0.66
CA ASP A 72 17.21 18.94 -0.48
C ASP A 72 18.16 19.08 0.71
N LEU A 73 18.82 17.99 1.14
CA LEU A 73 19.75 18.00 2.26
C LEU A 73 21.19 18.16 1.75
N PRO A 74 21.80 19.36 1.84
CA PRO A 74 23.24 19.47 1.69
C PRO A 74 23.91 18.69 2.84
N PRO A 75 25.00 17.96 2.55
CA PRO A 75 25.73 17.15 3.53
C PRO A 75 26.33 17.96 4.69
N GLU A 76 26.33 19.29 4.60
CA GLU A 76 26.88 20.20 5.62
C GLU A 76 25.82 20.65 6.65
N THR A 77 24.53 20.43 6.39
CA THR A 77 23.45 20.74 7.35
C THR A 77 23.16 19.54 8.25
N ASP A 78 24.10 19.24 9.15
CA ASP A 78 23.99 18.27 10.25
C ASP A 78 22.99 18.71 11.35
N GLN A 79 22.07 19.64 11.04
CA GLN A 79 21.31 20.40 12.04
C GLN A 79 19.80 20.11 12.04
N ARG A 80 19.24 19.46 11.02
CA ARG A 80 17.84 19.01 11.10
C ARG A 80 17.80 17.71 11.88
N ARG A 81 17.36 17.80 13.15
CA ARG A 81 16.98 16.63 13.92
C ARG A 81 15.76 16.01 13.25
N LEU A 82 15.98 14.95 12.47
CA LEU A 82 14.87 14.16 11.93
C LEU A 82 13.93 13.76 13.06
N ILE A 83 12.66 13.61 12.73
CA ILE A 83 11.72 13.06 13.67
C ILE A 83 12.10 11.61 14.00
N PRO A 84 12.22 11.24 15.29
CA PRO A 84 12.50 9.86 15.66
C PRO A 84 11.41 8.90 15.16
N ALA A 85 11.78 7.68 14.80
CA ALA A 85 10.87 6.66 14.26
C ALA A 85 9.64 6.41 15.16
N GLU A 86 9.85 6.25 16.47
CA GLU A 86 8.77 6.05 17.44
C GLU A 86 7.79 7.23 17.48
N LYS A 87 8.31 8.46 17.40
CA LYS A 87 7.49 9.67 17.37
C LYS A 87 6.70 9.78 16.06
N ALA A 88 7.31 9.46 14.93
CA ALA A 88 6.61 9.42 13.64
C ALA A 88 5.50 8.37 13.62
N ALA A 89 5.73 7.19 14.20
CA ALA A 89 4.72 6.15 14.34
C ALA A 89 3.52 6.64 15.19
N ALA A 90 3.79 7.29 16.32
CA ALA A 90 2.75 7.85 17.19
C ALA A 90 1.90 8.90 16.47
N ILE A 91 2.53 9.80 15.70
CA ILE A 91 1.83 10.80 14.90
C ILE A 91 0.94 10.14 13.85
N VAL A 92 1.45 9.13 13.13
CA VAL A 92 0.61 8.43 12.14
C VAL A 92 -0.58 7.75 12.81
N ALA A 93 -0.39 7.11 13.97
CA ALA A 93 -1.48 6.51 14.71
C ALA A 93 -2.55 7.55 15.12
N GLU A 94 -2.12 8.69 15.68
CA GLU A 94 -3.01 9.78 16.08
C GLU A 94 -3.75 10.40 14.89
N LEU A 95 -3.05 10.64 13.77
CA LEU A 95 -3.65 11.13 12.53
C LEU A 95 -4.72 10.16 12.02
N THR A 96 -4.42 8.86 12.03
CA THR A 96 -5.37 7.86 11.57
C THR A 96 -6.62 7.79 12.44
N GLU A 97 -6.46 7.87 13.77
CA GLU A 97 -7.57 7.84 14.70
C GLU A 97 -8.44 9.10 14.60
N THR A 98 -7.80 10.28 14.67
CA THR A 98 -8.48 11.59 14.70
C THR A 98 -9.30 11.83 13.44
N LEU A 99 -8.73 11.49 12.29
CA LEU A 99 -9.34 11.74 10.98
C LEU A 99 -10.21 10.57 10.51
N ARG A 100 -10.36 9.53 11.35
CA ARG A 100 -11.02 8.27 11.03
C ARG A 100 -10.52 7.72 9.71
N LEU A 101 -9.20 7.76 9.54
CA LEU A 101 -8.51 7.21 8.39
C LEU A 101 -8.11 5.79 8.73
N GLY A 102 -8.42 4.89 7.82
CA GLY A 102 -8.22 3.46 8.01
C GLY A 102 -9.49 2.69 7.74
N PRO A 103 -9.36 1.36 7.64
CA PRO A 103 -10.48 0.50 7.36
C PRO A 103 -11.28 0.18 8.63
N THR A 104 -12.59 0.42 8.60
CA THR A 104 -13.54 -0.06 9.62
C THR A 104 -14.13 -1.42 9.21
N THR A 105 -14.27 -2.35 10.16
CA THR A 105 -14.89 -3.65 9.88
C THR A 105 -16.36 -3.67 10.25
N ALA A 106 -17.11 -4.52 9.54
CA ALA A 106 -18.46 -4.94 9.89
C ALA A 106 -18.60 -6.46 9.66
N GLY A 107 -19.57 -7.08 10.32
CA GLY A 107 -19.92 -8.49 10.06
C GLY A 107 -18.89 -9.53 10.55
N GLY A 108 -18.18 -9.27 11.65
CA GLY A 108 -17.34 -10.26 12.33
C GLY A 108 -15.91 -10.41 11.80
N LEU A 109 -15.54 -9.70 10.74
CA LEU A 109 -14.17 -9.62 10.25
C LEU A 109 -13.27 -8.87 11.24
N LYS A 110 -12.02 -9.33 11.39
CA LYS A 110 -11.00 -8.71 12.24
C LYS A 110 -9.90 -8.08 11.39
N LEU A 111 -9.70 -6.78 11.54
CA LEU A 111 -8.53 -6.08 11.01
C LEU A 111 -7.51 -5.85 12.12
N ASP A 112 -6.27 -6.28 11.89
CA ASP A 112 -5.11 -6.00 12.73
C ASP A 112 -4.18 -5.05 11.98
N VAL A 113 -3.95 -3.86 12.53
CA VAL A 113 -3.10 -2.83 11.93
C VAL A 113 -1.87 -2.64 12.80
N ARG A 114 -0.69 -2.84 12.21
CA ARG A 114 0.60 -2.65 12.88
C ARG A 114 1.37 -1.54 12.21
N VAL A 115 1.85 -0.58 12.99
CA VAL A 115 2.64 0.55 12.50
C VAL A 115 4.12 0.21 12.63
N ASP A 116 4.84 0.23 11.51
CA ASP A 116 6.30 0.15 11.46
C ASP A 116 6.86 1.53 11.09
N ALA A 117 7.87 2.01 11.80
CA ALA A 117 8.60 3.22 11.45
C ALA A 117 10.09 2.95 11.41
N ARG A 118 10.79 3.57 10.45
CA ARG A 118 12.24 3.43 10.30
C ARG A 118 12.87 4.69 9.75
N VAL A 119 14.10 4.95 10.17
CA VAL A 119 14.95 5.95 9.52
C VAL A 119 15.54 5.33 8.26
N THR A 120 15.39 6.04 7.14
CA THR A 120 15.97 5.67 5.85
C THR A 120 17.24 6.48 5.62
N GLN A 121 18.33 5.79 5.27
CA GLN A 121 19.62 6.38 5.00
C GLN A 121 19.71 6.91 3.56
N GLY A 122 20.16 8.16 3.42
CA GLY A 122 20.67 8.73 2.19
C GLY A 122 22.14 8.39 1.99
N VAL A 123 22.61 8.51 0.74
CA VAL A 123 24.02 8.30 0.38
C VAL A 123 24.43 9.40 -0.57
N THR A 124 25.51 10.11 -0.25
CA THR A 124 26.16 11.06 -1.16
C THR A 124 27.51 10.50 -1.59
N PHE A 125 27.86 10.71 -2.86
CA PHE A 125 29.16 10.39 -3.42
C PHE A 125 29.73 11.63 -4.11
N ASP A 126 30.83 12.15 -3.59
CA ASP A 126 31.49 13.38 -4.09
C ASP A 126 32.55 13.10 -5.17
N GLY A 127 32.63 11.85 -5.66
CA GLY A 127 33.66 11.39 -6.58
C GLY A 127 34.89 10.78 -5.90
N LYS A 128 35.04 10.92 -4.58
CA LYS A 128 36.16 10.38 -3.78
C LYS A 128 35.69 9.50 -2.63
N GLU A 129 34.68 9.94 -1.90
CA GLU A 129 34.19 9.29 -0.69
C GLU A 129 32.67 9.11 -0.75
N ARG A 130 32.22 7.96 -0.24
CA ARG A 130 30.81 7.66 -0.02
C ARG A 130 30.48 7.94 1.43
N ARG A 131 29.50 8.81 1.68
CA ARG A 131 29.00 9.13 3.03
C ARG A 131 27.52 8.78 3.12
N SER A 132 27.13 8.14 4.21
CA SER A 132 25.73 7.88 4.56
C SER A 132 25.25 8.88 5.60
N PHE A 133 23.98 9.24 5.54
CA PHE A 133 23.34 10.15 6.49
C PHE A 133 21.87 9.79 6.64
N ASP A 134 21.29 10.13 7.79
CA ASP A 134 19.86 9.98 8.04
C ASP A 134 19.09 10.96 7.12
N ALA A 135 18.32 10.44 6.16
CA ALA A 135 17.66 11.29 5.16
C ALA A 135 16.19 11.59 5.51
N LYS A 136 15.48 10.60 6.04
CA LYS A 136 14.04 10.70 6.33
C LYS A 136 13.58 9.62 7.28
N THR A 137 12.42 9.81 7.88
CA THR A 137 11.72 8.80 8.66
C THR A 137 10.49 8.34 7.88
N ASP A 138 10.47 7.06 7.50
CA ASP A 138 9.34 6.45 6.80
C ASP A 138 8.51 5.63 7.79
N VAL A 139 7.19 5.79 7.71
CA VAL A 139 6.20 5.03 8.46
C VAL A 139 5.36 4.22 7.46
N ARG A 140 5.08 2.96 7.78
CA ARG A 140 4.17 2.10 7.02
C ARG A 140 3.32 1.28 7.96
N THR A 141 2.08 1.00 7.59
CA THR A 141 1.27 0.02 8.31
C THR A 141 1.23 -1.31 7.59
N ARG A 142 1.27 -2.40 8.36
CA ARG A 142 0.86 -3.73 7.88
C ARG A 142 -0.55 -4.00 8.38
N VAL A 143 -1.45 -4.22 7.45
CA VAL A 143 -2.84 -4.57 7.74
C VAL A 143 -3.00 -6.07 7.54
N HIS A 144 -3.69 -6.76 8.45
CA HIS A 144 -4.08 -8.15 8.29
C HIS A 144 -5.60 -8.26 8.44
N LEU A 145 -6.23 -9.02 7.56
CA LEU A 145 -7.64 -9.39 7.61
C LEU A 145 -7.74 -10.85 8.05
N ASP A 146 -8.38 -11.09 9.20
CA ASP A 146 -8.50 -12.41 9.84
C ASP A 146 -7.15 -13.15 9.96
N GLY A 147 -6.09 -12.38 10.26
CA GLY A 147 -4.73 -12.90 10.43
C GLY A 147 -3.93 -13.06 9.13
N VAL A 148 -4.54 -12.83 7.96
CA VAL A 148 -3.88 -12.90 6.66
C VAL A 148 -3.46 -11.51 6.21
N PRO A 149 -2.22 -11.30 5.74
CA PRO A 149 -1.75 -9.97 5.36
C PRO A 149 -2.56 -9.39 4.19
N LEU A 150 -2.76 -8.09 4.20
CA LEU A 150 -3.32 -7.30 3.12
C LEU A 150 -2.18 -6.61 2.37
N SER A 151 -2.20 -6.70 1.04
CA SER A 151 -1.17 -6.14 0.16
C SER A 151 -1.80 -5.29 -0.93
N GLY A 152 -1.06 -4.30 -1.43
CA GLY A 152 -1.46 -3.49 -2.57
C GLY A 152 -1.42 -1.98 -2.33
N PRO A 153 -1.68 -1.19 -3.39
CA PRO A 153 -1.57 0.25 -3.33
C PRO A 153 -2.63 0.91 -2.43
N ARG A 154 -3.72 0.20 -2.14
CA ARG A 154 -4.77 0.63 -1.20
C ARG A 154 -4.72 -0.15 0.12
N ALA A 155 -3.54 -0.63 0.52
CA ALA A 155 -3.35 -1.37 1.77
C ALA A 155 -2.70 -0.47 2.83
N GLY A 156 -3.52 0.05 3.75
CA GLY A 156 -3.06 0.75 4.94
C GLY A 156 -2.53 2.16 4.68
N VAL A 157 -1.46 2.52 5.38
CA VAL A 157 -0.85 3.85 5.47
C VAL A 157 0.63 3.78 5.11
N ALA A 158 1.10 4.75 4.36
CA ALA A 158 2.51 5.05 4.17
C ALA A 158 2.71 6.56 4.35
N ALA A 159 3.65 6.94 5.21
CA ALA A 159 3.98 8.34 5.44
C ALA A 159 5.50 8.54 5.44
N THR A 160 5.93 9.73 5.03
CA THR A 160 7.32 10.15 5.09
C THR A 160 7.40 11.46 5.83
N PHE A 161 8.33 11.53 6.78
CA PHE A 161 8.62 12.71 7.58
C PHE A 161 10.08 13.11 7.42
N LEU A 162 10.33 14.40 7.62
CA LEU A 162 11.66 14.98 7.74
C LEU A 162 11.90 15.37 9.19
N ASP A 163 11.75 16.65 9.51
CA ASP A 163 12.16 17.30 10.76
C ASP A 163 10.99 17.79 11.63
N ASP A 164 9.75 17.67 11.17
CA ASP A 164 8.57 18.10 11.91
C ASP A 164 7.47 17.02 11.95
N ALA A 165 6.35 17.38 12.59
CA ALA A 165 5.20 16.50 12.77
C ALA A 165 4.30 16.41 11.53
N SER A 166 4.57 17.18 10.48
CA SER A 166 3.75 17.22 9.27
C SER A 166 4.41 16.35 8.19
N PRO A 167 3.77 15.26 7.76
CA PRO A 167 4.36 14.39 6.74
C PRO A 167 4.55 15.17 5.43
N VAL A 168 5.70 14.95 4.77
CA VAL A 168 5.95 15.48 3.42
C VAL A 168 5.27 14.65 2.34
N LEU A 169 5.01 13.37 2.64
CA LEU A 169 4.20 12.47 1.84
C LEU A 169 3.32 11.65 2.78
N LEU A 170 2.05 11.49 2.43
CA LEU A 170 1.16 10.53 3.10
C LEU A 170 0.26 9.89 2.04
N ALA A 171 0.15 8.57 2.09
CA ALA A 171 -0.81 7.79 1.35
C ALA A 171 -1.57 6.93 2.38
N VAL A 172 -2.89 7.09 2.46
CA VAL A 172 -3.70 6.46 3.50
C VAL A 172 -5.01 5.95 2.94
N THR A 173 -5.30 4.70 3.27
CA THR A 173 -6.53 4.01 2.91
C THR A 173 -7.66 4.42 3.85
N THR A 174 -8.81 4.76 3.29
CA THR A 174 -10.00 5.23 4.00
C THR A 174 -11.21 4.45 3.49
N TRP A 175 -11.67 3.48 4.28
CA TRP A 175 -12.81 2.63 3.95
C TRP A 175 -13.85 2.71 5.06
N ASP A 176 -15.10 2.98 4.69
CA ASP A 176 -16.22 3.05 5.63
C ASP A 176 -16.64 1.68 6.15
N ALA A 177 -16.40 0.62 5.35
CA ALA A 177 -16.66 -0.74 5.77
C ALA A 177 -15.82 -1.76 5.01
N VAL A 178 -15.42 -2.80 5.71
CA VAL A 178 -14.97 -4.09 5.18
C VAL A 178 -15.93 -5.15 5.71
N GLU A 179 -16.64 -5.81 4.80
CA GLU A 179 -17.75 -6.73 5.10
C GLU A 179 -17.49 -8.10 4.47
N ALA A 180 -17.90 -9.18 5.13
CA ALA A 180 -17.90 -10.49 4.51
C ALA A 180 -18.83 -10.50 3.29
N PHE A 181 -18.35 -11.02 2.16
CA PHE A 181 -19.08 -11.01 0.90
C PHE A 181 -19.34 -12.42 0.38
N ASP A 182 -18.29 -13.24 0.31
CA ASP A 182 -18.37 -14.63 -0.15
C ASP A 182 -17.29 -15.48 0.53
N GLU A 183 -17.26 -16.77 0.24
CA GLU A 183 -16.19 -17.69 0.63
C GLU A 183 -15.57 -18.34 -0.60
N VAL A 184 -14.25 -18.53 -0.56
CA VAL A 184 -13.51 -19.19 -1.63
C VAL A 184 -12.65 -20.31 -1.06
N GLU A 185 -12.62 -21.43 -1.78
CA GLU A 185 -11.69 -22.52 -1.52
C GLU A 185 -10.32 -22.16 -2.07
N VAL A 186 -9.33 -22.11 -1.19
CA VAL A 186 -7.97 -21.67 -1.51
C VAL A 186 -7.10 -22.88 -1.85
N LEU A 187 -6.42 -22.79 -2.99
CA LEU A 187 -5.41 -23.74 -3.43
C LEU A 187 -4.24 -23.74 -2.45
N GLU A 188 -3.75 -24.94 -2.15
CA GLU A 188 -2.56 -25.11 -1.31
C GLU A 188 -1.32 -24.56 -2.01
N LYS A 189 -0.32 -24.14 -1.22
CA LYS A 189 0.90 -23.51 -1.74
C LYS A 189 1.58 -24.34 -2.83
N ASP A 190 1.72 -25.65 -2.60
CA ASP A 190 2.44 -26.55 -3.51
C ASP A 190 1.72 -26.70 -4.84
N GLU A 191 0.38 -26.74 -4.82
CA GLU A 191 -0.45 -26.81 -6.04
C GLU A 191 -0.30 -25.53 -6.87
N VAL A 192 -0.28 -24.36 -6.22
CA VAL A 192 -0.06 -23.07 -6.91
C VAL A 192 1.32 -23.00 -7.55
N VAL A 193 2.35 -23.45 -6.85
CA VAL A 193 3.72 -23.51 -7.35
C VAL A 193 3.83 -24.47 -8.54
N GLU A 194 3.24 -25.67 -8.43
CA GLU A 194 3.22 -26.66 -9.50
C GLU A 194 2.54 -26.12 -10.76
N ASN A 195 1.34 -25.54 -10.61
CA ASN A 195 0.58 -24.95 -11.70
C ASN A 195 1.35 -23.80 -12.38
N LEU A 196 2.01 -22.93 -11.60
CA LEU A 196 2.82 -21.84 -12.13
C LEU A 196 4.02 -22.36 -12.95
N LEU A 197 4.76 -23.34 -12.43
CA LEU A 197 5.91 -23.92 -13.11
C LEU A 197 5.51 -24.70 -14.36
N ALA A 198 4.38 -25.41 -14.33
CA ALA A 198 3.81 -26.08 -15.49
C ALA A 198 3.44 -25.07 -16.59
N ALA A 199 2.78 -23.96 -16.24
CA ALA A 199 2.44 -22.90 -17.17
C ALA A 199 3.69 -22.20 -17.76
N ALA A 200 4.76 -22.06 -16.99
CA ALA A 200 6.03 -21.49 -17.46
C ALA A 200 6.72 -22.40 -18.48
N LYS A 201 6.77 -23.72 -18.23
CA LYS A 201 7.35 -24.72 -19.15
C LYS A 201 6.65 -24.78 -20.50
N GLY A 202 5.35 -24.52 -20.55
CA GLY A 202 4.54 -24.54 -21.79
C GLY A 202 4.88 -23.45 -22.81
N ARG A 203 5.70 -22.45 -22.45
CA ARG A 203 6.05 -21.33 -23.33
C ARG A 203 7.26 -21.68 -24.20
N ARG A 204 7.09 -21.70 -25.53
CA ARG A 204 8.19 -21.87 -26.51
C ARG A 204 9.26 -20.78 -26.27
N ARG A 205 10.45 -21.17 -25.80
CA ARG A 205 11.62 -20.34 -25.41
C ARG A 205 11.64 -19.80 -23.97
N ALA A 206 10.91 -20.39 -23.02
CA ALA A 206 11.06 -20.00 -21.62
C ALA A 206 12.43 -20.39 -21.05
N THR A 207 13.15 -19.40 -20.51
CA THR A 207 14.29 -19.62 -19.60
C THR A 207 13.81 -20.39 -18.37
N PRO A 208 14.58 -21.35 -17.82
CA PRO A 208 14.25 -21.99 -16.56
C PRO A 208 13.95 -20.94 -15.48
N VAL A 209 12.89 -21.18 -14.71
CA VAL A 209 12.46 -20.35 -13.59
C VAL A 209 12.41 -21.20 -12.33
N GLU A 210 12.83 -20.61 -11.23
CA GLU A 210 12.78 -21.17 -9.89
C GLU A 210 11.88 -20.30 -9.02
N VAL A 211 11.12 -20.91 -8.11
CA VAL A 211 10.32 -20.16 -7.12
C VAL A 211 11.20 -19.82 -5.93
N VAL A 212 11.35 -18.52 -5.65
CA VAL A 212 12.09 -18.00 -4.50
C VAL A 212 11.22 -17.97 -3.25
N SER A 213 9.99 -17.46 -3.40
CA SER A 213 9.03 -17.34 -2.31
C SER A 213 7.61 -17.41 -2.82
N ALA A 214 6.69 -17.87 -1.98
CA ALA A 214 5.25 -17.83 -2.25
C ALA A 214 4.52 -17.50 -0.94
N SER A 215 3.70 -16.46 -0.97
CA SER A 215 2.97 -15.93 0.18
C SER A 215 1.52 -15.64 -0.17
N LEU A 216 0.61 -15.99 0.74
CA LEU A 216 -0.81 -15.73 0.62
C LEU A 216 -1.15 -14.39 1.27
N ALA A 217 -1.90 -13.55 0.57
CA ALA A 217 -2.35 -12.26 1.06
C ALA A 217 -3.69 -11.86 0.41
N TYR A 218 -4.44 -10.98 1.06
CA TYR A 218 -5.53 -10.27 0.42
C TYR A 218 -4.98 -9.16 -0.49
N TRP A 219 -5.61 -8.94 -1.64
CA TRP A 219 -5.17 -7.91 -2.59
C TRP A 219 -6.09 -6.69 -2.60
N ALA A 220 -5.60 -5.55 -2.10
CA ALA A 220 -6.22 -4.23 -2.21
C ALA A 220 -5.69 -3.48 -3.44
N GLY A 221 -5.98 -4.03 -4.63
CA GLY A 221 -5.57 -3.47 -5.92
C GLY A 221 -6.36 -2.24 -6.35
N PRO A 222 -6.02 -1.63 -7.50
CA PRO A 222 -6.88 -0.63 -8.11
C PRO A 222 -8.29 -1.19 -8.35
N TYR A 223 -9.32 -0.37 -8.16
CA TYR A 223 -10.69 -0.72 -8.50
C TYR A 223 -10.84 -0.91 -10.02
N GLU A 224 -11.46 -2.02 -10.41
CA GLU A 224 -11.62 -2.43 -11.82
C GLU A 224 -13.08 -2.38 -12.30
N GLY A 225 -13.99 -1.80 -11.51
CA GLY A 225 -15.43 -1.81 -11.76
C GLY A 225 -16.14 -2.95 -11.02
N GLY A 226 -17.44 -2.77 -10.72
CA GLY A 226 -18.25 -3.74 -9.98
C GLY A 226 -18.11 -3.64 -8.45
N ALA A 227 -18.12 -4.77 -7.74
CA ALA A 227 -17.88 -4.78 -6.30
C ALA A 227 -16.38 -4.64 -6.03
N ASP A 228 -16.01 -3.77 -5.09
CA ASP A 228 -14.64 -3.64 -4.64
C ASP A 228 -14.32 -4.76 -3.64
N LEU A 229 -13.48 -5.71 -4.05
CA LEU A 229 -13.26 -6.96 -3.30
C LEU A 229 -11.82 -7.09 -2.85
N LEU A 230 -11.65 -7.57 -1.63
CA LEU A 230 -10.40 -8.13 -1.11
C LEU A 230 -10.45 -9.64 -1.30
N GLU A 231 -9.81 -10.08 -2.38
CA GLU A 231 -9.69 -11.49 -2.70
C GLU A 231 -8.36 -12.04 -2.19
N PRO A 232 -8.32 -13.29 -1.68
CA PRO A 232 -7.07 -13.95 -1.37
C PRO A 232 -6.31 -14.26 -2.66
N VAL A 233 -5.01 -14.02 -2.63
CA VAL A 233 -4.12 -14.10 -3.78
C VAL A 233 -2.76 -14.62 -3.33
N TRP A 234 -2.17 -15.50 -4.14
CA TRP A 234 -0.79 -15.91 -3.98
C TRP A 234 0.15 -14.94 -4.70
N PHE A 235 1.09 -14.36 -3.96
CA PHE A 235 2.22 -13.62 -4.47
C PHE A 235 3.43 -14.55 -4.52
N VAL A 236 3.84 -14.91 -5.73
CA VAL A 236 4.94 -15.85 -5.99
C VAL A 236 6.10 -15.11 -6.63
N GLU A 237 7.22 -15.03 -5.92
CA GLU A 237 8.46 -14.50 -6.46
C GLU A 237 9.19 -15.61 -7.21
N VAL A 238 9.50 -15.38 -8.49
CA VAL A 238 10.29 -16.29 -9.33
C VAL A 238 11.61 -15.65 -9.70
N ALA A 239 12.67 -16.46 -9.73
CA ALA A 239 13.97 -16.08 -10.25
C ALA A 239 14.19 -16.78 -11.60
N HIS A 240 14.65 -16.02 -12.59
CA HIS A 240 15.11 -16.58 -13.86
C HIS A 240 16.57 -17.01 -13.75
N ALA A 241 16.98 -17.97 -14.58
CA ALA A 241 18.40 -18.33 -14.67
C ALA A 241 19.27 -17.09 -14.99
N PRO A 242 20.42 -16.92 -14.33
CA PRO A 242 21.32 -15.79 -14.56
C PRO A 242 21.85 -15.78 -15.99
N ALA A 243 22.10 -14.59 -16.53
CA ALA A 243 22.90 -14.49 -17.75
C ALA A 243 24.35 -14.92 -17.46
N LYS A 244 25.09 -15.30 -18.50
CA LYS A 244 26.48 -15.75 -18.36
C LYS A 244 27.32 -14.61 -17.75
N GLY A 245 27.83 -14.82 -16.53
CA GLY A 245 28.65 -13.85 -15.80
C GLY A 245 27.91 -13.07 -14.70
N GLU A 246 26.63 -13.33 -14.46
CA GLU A 246 25.85 -12.74 -13.37
C GLU A 246 25.74 -13.69 -12.17
N GLU A 247 25.75 -13.13 -10.95
CA GLU A 247 25.56 -13.90 -9.71
C GLU A 247 24.10 -14.33 -9.49
N ALA A 248 23.14 -13.56 -9.99
CA ALA A 248 21.71 -13.85 -9.86
C ALA A 248 20.96 -13.32 -11.08
N GLY A 249 20.01 -14.11 -11.58
CA GLY A 249 19.12 -13.67 -12.65
C GLY A 249 18.00 -12.75 -12.16
N PRO A 250 17.25 -12.13 -13.08
CA PRO A 250 16.18 -11.22 -12.73
C PRO A 250 15.09 -11.93 -11.92
N ARG A 251 14.51 -11.20 -10.97
CA ARG A 251 13.38 -11.68 -10.16
C ARG A 251 12.10 -10.98 -10.59
N GLN A 252 11.01 -11.73 -10.54
CA GLN A 252 9.67 -11.24 -10.88
C GLN A 252 8.68 -11.68 -9.81
N LEU A 253 7.84 -10.76 -9.36
CA LEU A 253 6.69 -11.10 -8.53
C LEU A 253 5.48 -11.37 -9.43
N VAL A 254 4.87 -12.55 -9.28
CA VAL A 254 3.69 -12.99 -10.01
C VAL A 254 2.51 -13.06 -9.06
N LYS A 255 1.38 -12.49 -9.49
CA LYS A 255 0.11 -12.52 -8.77
C LYS A 255 -0.74 -13.66 -9.33
N VAL A 256 -1.14 -14.61 -8.49
CA VAL A 256 -1.95 -15.79 -8.87
C VAL A 256 -3.21 -15.83 -8.01
N ALA A 257 -4.39 -15.94 -8.63
CA ALA A 257 -5.65 -16.06 -7.90
C ALA A 257 -5.61 -17.26 -6.95
N ALA A 258 -6.01 -17.09 -5.69
CA ALA A 258 -5.83 -18.14 -4.71
C ALA A 258 -6.90 -19.22 -4.75
N GLY A 259 -8.05 -19.00 -5.40
CA GLY A 259 -9.13 -19.96 -5.35
C GLY A 259 -9.99 -20.04 -6.60
N VAL A 260 -10.71 -21.14 -6.70
CA VAL A 260 -11.75 -21.37 -7.70
C VAL A 260 -13.06 -20.94 -7.07
N ARG A 261 -13.68 -19.86 -7.58
CA ARG A 261 -14.99 -19.43 -7.08
C ARG A 261 -15.97 -20.58 -7.21
N SER A 262 -16.59 -20.99 -6.10
CA SER A 262 -17.64 -22.01 -6.18
C SER A 262 -18.77 -21.43 -7.04
N ALA A 263 -19.17 -22.14 -8.10
CA ALA A 263 -20.24 -21.70 -9.00
C ALA A 263 -21.63 -21.64 -8.31
N ARG A 264 -21.71 -21.77 -6.98
CA ARG A 264 -22.95 -22.03 -6.24
C ARG A 264 -23.81 -20.81 -5.91
N ARG A 265 -23.43 -19.58 -6.31
CA ARG A 265 -24.23 -18.38 -6.02
C ARG A 265 -24.52 -17.45 -7.19
N ALA A 266 -24.27 -17.85 -8.43
CA ALA A 266 -24.71 -17.09 -9.61
C ALA A 266 -26.22 -17.22 -9.92
N ALA A 267 -27.02 -17.78 -9.01
CA ALA A 267 -28.45 -18.08 -9.24
C ALA A 267 -29.35 -17.75 -8.02
N ALA A 268 -28.97 -16.78 -7.18
CA ALA A 268 -29.83 -16.27 -6.11
C ALA A 268 -29.97 -14.75 -6.23
#